data_AF-A0A3R7MSN5-F1
#
_entry.id   AF-A0A3R7MSN5-F1
#
_cell.length_a   1.000
_cell.length_b   1.000
_cell.length_c   1.000
_cell.angle_alpha   90.00
_cell.angle_beta   90.00
_cell.angle_gamma   90.00
#
_symmetry.space_group_name_H-M   'P 1'
#
loop_
_entity.id
_entity.type
_entity.pdbx_description
1 polymer ?
#
loop_
_entity_poly.entity_id
_entity_poly.type
_entity_poly.pdbx_seq_one_letter_code
_entity_poly.pdbx_strand_id
1 'polypeptide(L)'
;MLKTCTRAAAAGHVRSAAAFTTYSGGQPSEGQGGFYGSAKTRSEAGSKFNPGSRAEPQDLTQLQKLMKQWEAQKTSLAAEEQKKALARLASEQDSLIRRLLVRGAPVWGLSTQQRQFVAECIVRRTVGML
;
A
#
# COMPACT_ATOMS: atom_id res chain seq x y z
N MET A 1 51.76 -36.75 1.88
CA MET A 1 52.59 -36.34 0.72
C MET A 1 51.71 -36.31 -0.51
N LEU A 2 51.48 -35.13 -1.08
CA LEU A 2 50.54 -34.88 -2.17
C LEU A 2 51.16 -35.25 -3.53
N LYS A 3 50.39 -35.97 -4.35
CA LYS A 3 50.67 -36.22 -5.77
C LYS A 3 50.38 -34.95 -6.56
N THR A 4 51.38 -34.48 -7.30
CA THR A 4 51.36 -33.31 -8.17
C THR A 4 50.57 -33.59 -9.45
N CYS A 5 49.61 -32.75 -9.79
CA CYS A 5 49.02 -32.69 -11.13
C CYS A 5 49.58 -31.46 -11.86
N THR A 6 50.47 -31.70 -12.82
CA THR A 6 50.95 -30.69 -13.77
C THR A 6 49.94 -30.52 -14.90
N ARG A 7 49.52 -29.26 -15.18
CA ARG A 7 48.79 -28.92 -16.41
C ARG A 7 49.52 -27.78 -17.12
N ALA A 8 49.89 -28.05 -18.37
CA ALA A 8 50.64 -27.18 -19.25
C ALA A 8 49.89 -25.87 -19.55
N ALA A 9 50.62 -24.75 -19.52
CA ALA A 9 50.16 -23.43 -19.93
C ALA A 9 50.38 -23.27 -21.44
N ALA A 10 49.29 -23.08 -22.20
CA ALA A 10 49.38 -22.58 -23.57
C ALA A 10 49.34 -21.04 -23.52
N ALA A 11 50.44 -20.44 -23.96
CA ALA A 11 50.62 -19.00 -24.06
C ALA A 11 49.72 -18.41 -25.15
N GLY A 12 48.84 -17.49 -24.77
CA GLY A 12 48.14 -16.58 -25.67
C GLY A 12 48.49 -15.15 -25.27
N HIS A 13 49.38 -14.53 -26.03
CA HIS A 13 49.79 -13.13 -25.87
C HIS A 13 48.63 -12.21 -26.26
N VAL A 14 48.06 -11.49 -25.30
CA VAL A 14 47.11 -10.40 -25.57
C VAL A 14 47.69 -9.11 -25.00
N ARG A 15 47.80 -8.13 -25.90
CA ARG A 15 48.47 -6.84 -25.77
C ARG A 15 47.86 -5.98 -24.65
N SER A 16 48.72 -5.36 -23.85
CA SER A 16 48.36 -4.28 -22.93
C SER A 16 47.69 -3.14 -23.69
N ALA A 17 46.42 -2.91 -23.42
CA ALA A 17 45.69 -1.72 -23.84
C ALA A 17 45.20 -0.98 -22.59
N ALA A 18 45.73 0.24 -22.43
CA ALA A 18 45.22 1.42 -21.72
C ALA A 18 44.50 1.24 -20.37
N ALA A 19 45.09 1.87 -19.35
CA ALA A 19 44.48 2.14 -18.06
C ALA A 19 43.14 2.89 -18.21
N PHE A 20 42.08 2.31 -17.66
CA PHE A 20 40.85 2.99 -17.32
C PHE A 20 40.57 2.73 -15.84
N THR A 21 40.34 3.83 -15.12
CA THR A 21 39.93 3.90 -13.72
C THR A 21 38.84 2.90 -13.39
N THR A 22 39.06 2.00 -12.43
CA THR A 22 37.95 1.34 -11.74
C THR A 22 38.32 1.12 -10.28
N TYR A 23 37.71 1.95 -9.45
CA TYR A 23 37.33 1.73 -8.05
C TYR A 23 37.80 0.40 -7.45
N SER A 24 38.62 0.48 -6.39
CA SER A 24 39.01 -0.66 -5.57
C SER A 24 37.79 -1.22 -4.81
N GLY A 25 36.88 -1.85 -5.55
CA GLY A 25 35.85 -2.72 -5.00
C GLY A 25 36.57 -3.98 -4.55
N GLY A 26 36.74 -4.13 -3.23
CA GLY A 26 37.33 -5.32 -2.64
C GLY A 26 36.78 -6.58 -3.28
N GLN A 27 37.67 -7.49 -3.64
CA GLN A 27 37.26 -8.82 -4.09
C GLN A 27 36.40 -9.45 -2.99
N PRO A 28 35.21 -10.00 -3.30
CA PRO A 28 34.55 -10.90 -2.35
C PRO A 28 35.50 -12.07 -2.16
N SER A 29 36.08 -12.19 -0.97
CA SER A 29 36.86 -13.38 -0.60
C SER A 29 35.97 -14.62 -0.74
N GLU A 30 36.53 -15.74 -1.22
CA GLU A 30 35.84 -17.04 -1.23
C GLU A 30 35.24 -17.30 0.17
N GLY A 31 33.91 -17.22 0.26
CA GLY A 31 33.15 -17.19 1.52
C GLY A 31 32.17 -16.03 1.65
N GLN A 32 32.29 -14.98 0.82
CA GLN A 32 31.40 -13.81 0.84
C GLN A 32 30.43 -13.83 -0.35
N GLY A 33 29.69 -14.93 -0.43
CA GLY A 33 28.72 -15.20 -1.48
C GLY A 33 27.71 -16.21 -1.00
N GLY A 34 26.87 -15.82 -0.03
CA GLY A 34 25.88 -16.71 0.54
C GLY A 34 24.74 -15.95 1.19
N PHE A 35 23.69 -15.71 0.41
CA PHE A 35 22.31 -15.66 0.91
C PHE A 35 21.76 -14.32 1.47
N TYR A 36 21.76 -13.26 0.65
CA TYR A 36 20.70 -12.23 0.69
C TYR A 36 19.41 -12.73 0.03
N GLY A 37 19.05 -13.98 0.28
CA GLY A 37 18.00 -14.69 -0.45
C GLY A 37 17.42 -15.83 0.35
N SER A 38 17.49 -15.77 1.68
CA SER A 38 16.54 -16.52 2.49
C SER A 38 15.17 -16.05 2.07
N ALA A 39 14.54 -16.84 1.21
CA ALA A 39 13.12 -17.02 1.16
C ALA A 39 12.69 -17.39 2.58
N LYS A 40 12.66 -16.39 3.46
CA LYS A 40 11.64 -16.29 4.48
C LYS A 40 10.37 -16.20 3.67
N THR A 41 9.88 -17.36 3.24
CA THR A 41 8.49 -17.59 2.89
C THR A 41 7.74 -16.87 3.98
N ARG A 42 7.14 -15.72 3.67
CA ARG A 42 6.24 -15.07 4.63
C ARG A 42 5.22 -16.14 4.93
N SER A 43 5.27 -16.73 6.12
CA SER A 43 4.34 -17.78 6.49
C SER A 43 2.97 -17.12 6.59
N GLU A 44 2.21 -17.16 5.49
CA GLU A 44 0.79 -16.80 5.43
C GLU A 44 -0.09 -17.85 6.14
N ALA A 45 0.53 -18.88 6.75
CA ALA A 45 -0.14 -19.98 7.44
C ALA A 45 -1.05 -19.54 8.61
N GLY A 46 -0.96 -18.29 9.06
CA GLY A 46 -1.81 -17.74 10.13
C GLY A 46 -2.74 -16.59 9.72
N SER A 47 -2.69 -16.13 8.47
CA SER A 47 -3.48 -14.97 8.03
C SER A 47 -4.93 -15.38 7.75
N LYS A 48 -5.73 -15.52 8.81
CA LYS A 48 -7.18 -15.67 8.66
C LYS A 48 -7.75 -14.34 8.14
N PHE A 49 -8.36 -14.39 6.96
CA PHE A 49 -9.12 -13.26 6.43
C PHE A 49 -10.23 -12.90 7.42
N ASN A 50 -10.17 -11.69 7.98
CA ASN A 50 -11.25 -11.18 8.82
C ASN A 50 -12.28 -10.50 7.91
N PRO A 51 -13.49 -11.08 7.72
CA PRO A 51 -14.56 -10.41 7.00
C PRO A 51 -14.85 -9.05 7.64
N GLY A 52 -15.03 -8.02 6.81
CA GLY A 52 -15.11 -6.61 7.23
C GLY A 52 -13.79 -5.82 7.14
N SER A 53 -12.66 -6.47 6.85
CA SER A 53 -11.38 -5.76 6.60
C SER A 53 -11.29 -5.15 5.19
N ARG A 54 -12.24 -5.49 4.31
CA ARG A 54 -12.35 -5.00 2.93
C ARG A 54 -13.77 -4.47 2.69
N ALA A 55 -13.87 -3.42 1.87
CA ALA A 55 -15.14 -2.85 1.49
C ALA A 55 -15.92 -3.86 0.65
N GLU A 56 -17.12 -4.21 1.09
CA GLU A 56 -17.99 -5.11 0.35
C GLU A 56 -18.52 -4.42 -0.92
N PRO A 57 -18.72 -5.15 -2.02
CA PRO A 57 -19.21 -4.56 -3.25
C PRO A 57 -20.58 -3.90 -3.08
N GLN A 58 -21.42 -4.44 -2.19
CA GLN A 58 -22.73 -3.85 -1.87
C GLN A 58 -22.57 -2.46 -1.24
N ASP A 59 -21.71 -2.34 -0.24
CA ASP A 59 -21.43 -1.06 0.43
C ASP A 59 -20.83 -0.03 -0.52
N LEU A 60 -19.99 -0.46 -1.48
CA LEU A 60 -19.46 0.42 -2.51
C LEU A 60 -20.56 0.97 -3.43
N THR A 61 -21.52 0.14 -3.85
CA THR A 61 -22.64 0.63 -4.67
C THR A 61 -23.53 1.61 -3.92
N GLN A 62 -23.77 1.36 -2.63
CA GLN A 62 -24.55 2.25 -1.77
C GLN A 62 -23.80 3.58 -1.56
N LEU A 63 -22.51 3.53 -1.25
CA LEU A 63 -21.66 4.71 -1.12
C LEU A 63 -21.63 5.54 -2.41
N GLN A 64 -21.52 4.89 -3.57
CA GLN A 64 -21.51 5.59 -4.85
C GLN A 64 -22.85 6.27 -5.16
N LYS A 65 -23.98 5.65 -4.80
CA LYS A 65 -25.31 6.28 -4.91
C LYS A 65 -25.41 7.50 -4.00
N LEU A 66 -24.96 7.39 -2.75
CA LEU A 66 -24.94 8.49 -1.79
C LEU A 66 -24.07 9.65 -2.27
N MET A 67 -22.87 9.38 -2.80
CA MET A 67 -22.01 10.41 -3.36
C MET A 67 -22.67 11.13 -4.53
N LYS A 68 -23.36 10.43 -5.43
CA LYS A 68 -24.11 11.06 -6.54
C LYS A 68 -25.25 11.94 -6.04
N GLN A 69 -26.01 11.45 -5.05
CA GLN A 69 -27.09 12.22 -4.42
C GLN A 69 -26.54 13.48 -3.72
N TRP A 70 -25.41 13.33 -3.02
CA TRP A 70 -24.74 14.42 -2.34
C TRP A 70 -24.26 15.48 -3.32
N GLU A 71 -23.56 15.10 -4.40
CA GLU A 71 -23.09 16.06 -5.40
C GLU A 71 -24.26 16.80 -6.07
N ALA A 72 -25.41 16.14 -6.28
CA ALA A 72 -26.62 16.80 -6.77
C ALA A 72 -27.22 17.81 -5.77
N GLN A 73 -27.17 17.52 -4.47
CA GLN A 73 -27.63 18.46 -3.43
C GLN A 73 -26.64 19.60 -3.19
N LYS A 74 -25.34 19.32 -3.34
CA LYS A 74 -24.24 20.27 -3.11
C LYS A 74 -24.30 21.47 -4.05
N THR A 75 -24.73 21.28 -5.29
CA THR A 75 -24.88 22.38 -6.27
C THR A 75 -25.98 23.36 -5.90
N SER A 76 -26.95 22.95 -5.08
CA SER A 76 -28.11 23.76 -4.72
C SER A 76 -27.96 24.44 -3.35
N LEU A 77 -26.95 24.08 -2.56
CA LEU A 77 -26.78 24.53 -1.17
C LEU A 77 -25.55 25.43 -1.00
N ALA A 78 -25.66 26.43 -0.13
CA ALA A 78 -24.53 27.26 0.28
C ALA A 78 -23.54 26.47 1.14
N ALA A 79 -22.26 26.88 1.17
CA ALA A 79 -21.17 26.13 1.83
C ALA A 79 -21.41 25.81 3.32
N GLU A 80 -22.13 26.67 4.06
CA GLU A 80 -22.49 26.43 5.47
C GLU A 80 -23.62 25.40 5.63
N GLU A 81 -24.58 25.40 4.72
CA GLU A 81 -25.68 24.43 4.71
C GLU A 81 -25.19 23.06 4.23
N GLN A 82 -24.23 23.03 3.30
CA GLN A 82 -23.56 21.81 2.89
C GLN A 82 -22.91 21.09 4.10
N LYS A 83 -22.35 21.84 5.06
CA LYS A 83 -21.76 21.22 6.26
C LYS A 83 -22.79 20.51 7.11
N LYS A 84 -23.92 21.16 7.35
CA LYS A 84 -25.03 20.61 8.15
C LYS A 84 -25.73 19.46 7.43
N ALA A 85 -25.95 19.57 6.12
CA ALA A 85 -26.58 18.53 5.32
C ALA A 85 -25.71 17.27 5.23
N LEU A 86 -24.39 17.41 5.05
CA LEU A 86 -23.48 16.27 5.05
C LEU A 86 -23.45 15.57 6.42
N ALA A 87 -23.47 16.33 7.53
CA ALA A 87 -23.52 15.76 8.87
C ALA A 87 -24.82 14.97 9.12
N ARG A 88 -25.96 15.47 8.59
CA ARG A 88 -27.23 14.73 8.63
C ARG A 88 -27.17 13.44 7.82
N LEU A 89 -26.69 13.48 6.59
CA LEU A 89 -26.48 12.28 5.77
C LEU A 89 -25.54 11.28 6.44
N ALA A 90 -24.48 11.75 7.10
CA ALA A 90 -23.57 10.89 7.84
C ALA A 90 -24.25 10.24 9.05
N SER A 91 -25.18 10.92 9.72
CA SER A 91 -25.98 10.34 10.80
C SER A 91 -27.03 9.34 10.31
N GLU A 92 -27.67 9.60 9.17
CA GLU A 92 -28.64 8.69 8.56
C GLU A 92 -27.98 7.40 8.05
N GLN A 93 -26.76 7.51 7.51
CA GLN A 93 -25.98 6.39 6.96
C GLN A 93 -24.89 5.91 7.93
N ASP A 94 -25.11 6.08 9.23
CA ASP A 94 -24.12 5.77 10.28
C ASP A 94 -23.71 4.28 10.25
N SER A 95 -24.65 3.38 9.96
CA SER A 95 -24.37 1.93 9.86
C SER A 95 -23.46 1.58 8.67
N LEU A 96 -23.59 2.28 7.54
CA LEU A 96 -22.70 2.10 6.38
C LEU A 96 -21.31 2.68 6.67
N ILE A 97 -21.25 3.87 7.26
CA ILE A 97 -19.99 4.53 7.58
C ILE A 97 -19.20 3.73 8.62
N ARG A 98 -19.86 3.19 9.65
CA ARG A 98 -19.22 2.31 10.65
C ARG A 98 -18.67 1.03 10.04
N ARG A 99 -19.36 0.42 9.07
CA ARG A 99 -18.88 -0.78 8.36
C ARG A 99 -17.66 -0.48 7.48
N LEU A 100 -17.62 0.72 6.89
CA LEU A 100 -16.49 1.20 6.09
C LEU A 100 -15.32 1.74 6.94
N LEU A 101 -15.41 1.63 8.27
CA LEU A 101 -14.39 2.07 9.21
C LEU A 101 -13.88 0.93 10.08
N VAL A 102 -12.57 0.70 10.01
CA VAL A 102 -11.89 -0.26 10.88
C VAL A 102 -10.83 0.50 11.67
N ARG A 103 -10.98 0.51 13.00
CA ARG A 103 -10.05 1.16 13.95
C ARG A 103 -9.78 2.64 13.63
N GLY A 104 -10.81 3.37 13.19
CA GLY A 104 -10.72 4.80 12.87
C GLY A 104 -10.13 5.12 11.49
N ALA A 105 -9.78 4.11 10.69
CA ALA A 105 -9.31 4.27 9.32
C ALA A 105 -10.32 3.72 8.30
N PRO A 106 -10.44 4.34 7.12
CA PRO A 106 -11.29 3.82 6.06
C PRO A 106 -10.79 2.45 5.60
N VAL A 107 -11.73 1.54 5.37
CA VAL A 107 -11.49 0.17 4.98
C VAL A 107 -10.79 0.06 3.61
N TRP A 108 -10.02 -1.01 3.42
CA TRP A 108 -9.30 -1.28 2.17
C TRP A 108 -10.26 -1.55 1.00
N GLY A 109 -9.91 -1.07 -0.19
CA GLY A 109 -10.72 -1.23 -1.41
C GLY A 109 -11.57 -0.01 -1.78
N LEU A 110 -11.53 1.07 -1.01
CA LEU A 110 -12.11 2.37 -1.38
C LEU A 110 -11.18 3.15 -2.32
N SER A 111 -11.76 3.85 -3.29
CA SER A 111 -11.05 4.82 -4.13
C SER A 111 -10.66 6.07 -3.32
N THR A 112 -9.72 6.88 -3.84
CA THR A 112 -9.27 8.09 -3.16
C THR A 112 -10.41 9.06 -2.84
N GLN A 113 -11.33 9.26 -3.79
CA GLN A 113 -12.50 10.13 -3.61
C GLN A 113 -13.45 9.57 -2.54
N GLN A 114 -13.69 8.25 -2.55
CA GLN A 114 -14.54 7.60 -1.55
C GLN A 114 -13.94 7.73 -0.14
N ARG A 115 -12.62 7.58 -0.01
CA ARG A 115 -11.93 7.75 1.29
C ARG A 115 -12.04 9.18 1.80
N GLN A 116 -11.87 10.18 0.93
CA GLN A 116 -12.03 11.58 1.30
C GLN A 116 -13.45 11.85 1.79
N PHE A 117 -14.46 11.37 1.08
CA PHE A 117 -15.86 11.51 1.49
C PHE A 117 -16.13 10.88 2.87
N VAL A 118 -15.64 9.65 3.11
CA VAL A 118 -15.77 8.99 4.41
C VAL A 118 -15.02 9.74 5.51
N ALA A 119 -13.81 10.26 5.22
CA ALA A 119 -13.04 11.06 6.16
C ALA A 119 -13.77 12.36 6.54
N GLU A 120 -14.37 13.05 5.58
CA GLU A 120 -15.18 14.26 5.84
C GLU A 120 -16.39 13.96 6.73
N CYS A 121 -17.07 12.84 6.51
CA CYS A 121 -18.19 12.39 7.35
C CYS A 121 -17.74 12.12 8.79
N ILE A 122 -16.54 11.58 9.00
CA ILE A 122 -16.00 11.28 10.34
C ILE A 122 -15.62 12.54 11.09
N VAL A 123 -14.84 13.43 10.45
CA VAL A 123 -14.37 14.67 11.08
C VAL A 123 -15.56 15.52 11.52
N ARG A 124 -16.62 15.57 10.71
CA ARG A 124 -17.82 16.36 11.02
C ARG A 124 -18.71 15.73 12.09
N ARG A 125 -18.64 14.40 12.27
CA ARG A 125 -19.29 13.73 13.39
C ARG A 125 -18.65 14.11 14.72
N THR A 126 -17.31 14.15 14.78
CA THR A 126 -16.60 14.49 16.03
C THR A 126 -16.78 15.94 16.45
N VAL A 127 -17.01 16.85 15.50
CA VAL A 127 -17.22 18.29 15.77
C VAL A 127 -18.66 18.59 16.21
N GLY A 128 -19.65 17.76 15.89
CA GLY A 128 -21.05 17.95 16.31
C GLY A 128 -21.41 17.41 17.69
N MET A 129 -20.44 16.88 18.44
CA MET A 129 -20.62 16.29 19.79
C MET A 129 -19.93 17.11 20.90
N LEU A 130 -19.39 18.30 20.56
CA LEU A 130 -18.86 19.33 21.45
C LEU A 130 -19.72 20.58 21.31
#